data_AF-C1CD11-F1
#
_entry.id   AF-C1CD11-F1
#
_cell.length_a   1.000
_cell.length_b   1.000
_cell.length_c   1.000
_cell.angle_alpha   90.00
_cell.angle_beta   90.00
_cell.angle_gamma   90.00
#
_symmetry.space_group_name_H-M   'P 1'
#
loop_
_entity.id
_entity.type
_entity.pdbx_description
1 polymer ?
#
loop_
_entity_poly.entity_id
_entity_poly.type
_entity_poly.pdbx_seq_one_letter_code
_entity_poly.pdbx_strand_id
1 'polypeptide(L)'
;MFVIEEVKDENQKKAVVAEVLKDLPEWFGIPESTQAYIEGTTTLQVWTAYQESDLTGFVSLSYSSEARKKVGYLQVKTVAECSNKDYDRTNDFYRGLGFKKLEIFPQLWNPQNSCQILIKKLE
;
A
#
# COMPACT_ATOMS: atom_id res chain seq x y z
N MET A 1 -9.75 20.47 1.87
CA MET A 1 -10.11 19.58 2.99
C MET A 1 -9.65 18.16 2.65
N PHE A 2 -9.02 17.46 3.60
CA PHE A 2 -8.65 16.05 3.43
C PHE A 2 -9.62 15.17 4.21
N VAL A 3 -10.22 14.18 3.55
CA VAL A 3 -11.25 13.31 4.14
C VAL A 3 -10.88 11.85 3.91
N ILE A 4 -10.99 11.04 4.97
CA ILE A 4 -10.86 9.60 4.90
C ILE A 4 -12.21 8.99 5.26
N GLU A 5 -12.73 8.12 4.40
CA GLU A 5 -14.00 7.44 4.62
C GLU A 5 -13.92 5.95 4.32
N GLU A 6 -14.72 5.16 5.05
CA GLU A 6 -14.84 3.71 4.80
C GLU A 6 -15.86 3.47 3.68
N VAL A 7 -15.47 2.72 2.67
CA VAL A 7 -16.35 2.33 1.56
C VAL A 7 -16.97 0.98 1.87
N LYS A 8 -18.29 0.96 2.07
CA LYS A 8 -19.03 -0.24 2.48
C LYS A 8 -19.60 -1.03 1.30
N ASP A 9 -20.09 -0.34 0.28
CA ASP A 9 -20.70 -0.97 -0.89
C ASP A 9 -19.65 -1.66 -1.77
N GLU A 10 -19.90 -2.92 -2.12
CA GLU A 10 -18.95 -3.75 -2.87
C GLU A 10 -18.64 -3.21 -4.27
N ASN A 11 -19.65 -2.66 -4.96
CA ASN A 11 -19.45 -2.09 -6.29
C ASN A 11 -18.66 -0.78 -6.20
N GLN A 12 -18.95 0.04 -5.18
CA GLN A 12 -18.20 1.25 -4.91
C GLN A 12 -16.74 0.96 -4.57
N LYS A 13 -16.45 -0.09 -3.76
CA LYS A 13 -15.07 -0.53 -3.47
C LYS A 13 -14.30 -0.82 -4.74
N LYS A 14 -14.89 -1.61 -5.65
CA LYS A 14 -14.25 -1.94 -6.94
C LYS A 14 -14.00 -0.68 -7.76
N ALA A 15 -14.98 0.22 -7.84
CA ALA A 15 -14.90 1.43 -8.64
C ALA A 15 -13.78 2.36 -8.16
N VAL A 16 -13.69 2.64 -6.86
CA VAL A 16 -12.65 3.54 -6.31
C VAL A 16 -11.25 2.96 -6.42
N VAL A 17 -11.10 1.64 -6.21
CA VAL A 17 -9.81 0.96 -6.37
C VAL A 17 -9.39 0.98 -7.83
N ALA A 18 -10.30 0.66 -8.75
CA ALA A 18 -10.01 0.69 -10.18
C ALA A 18 -9.59 2.09 -10.65
N GLU A 19 -10.25 3.14 -10.18
CA GLU A 19 -9.92 4.52 -10.54
C GLU A 19 -8.51 4.91 -10.11
N VAL A 20 -8.12 4.58 -8.86
CA VAL A 20 -6.76 4.88 -8.37
C VAL A 20 -5.70 4.04 -9.10
N LEU A 21 -5.97 2.76 -9.35
CA LEU A 21 -4.99 1.87 -10.00
C LEU A 21 -4.76 2.20 -11.48
N LYS A 22 -5.74 2.81 -12.15
CA LYS A 22 -5.62 3.29 -13.53
C LYS A 22 -4.51 4.33 -13.69
N ASP A 23 -4.28 5.13 -12.66
CA ASP A 23 -3.22 6.16 -12.64
C ASP A 23 -1.84 5.58 -12.28
N LEU A 24 -1.73 4.27 -12.03
CA LEU A 24 -0.50 3.57 -11.65
C LEU A 24 -0.10 2.45 -12.64
N PRO A 25 -0.03 2.71 -13.96
CA PRO A 25 0.18 1.68 -14.98
C PRO A 25 1.56 1.03 -14.90
N GLU A 26 2.59 1.72 -14.39
CA GLU A 26 3.93 1.14 -14.24
C GLU A 26 3.99 0.07 -13.13
N TRP A 27 3.08 0.14 -12.17
CA TRP A 27 3.02 -0.74 -11.01
C TRP A 27 1.97 -1.84 -11.12
N PHE A 28 0.87 -1.51 -11.78
CA PHE A 28 -0.31 -2.37 -11.98
C PHE A 28 -0.53 -2.63 -13.49
N GLY A 29 0.57 -2.80 -14.22
CA GLY A 29 0.59 -2.94 -15.68
C GLY A 29 0.24 -4.34 -16.22
N ILE A 30 -0.06 -5.30 -15.34
CA ILE A 30 -0.58 -6.63 -15.71
C ILE A 30 -2.10 -6.60 -15.50
N PRO A 31 -2.92 -6.48 -16.57
CA PRO A 31 -4.36 -6.30 -16.45
C PRO A 31 -5.04 -7.36 -15.59
N GLU A 32 -4.59 -8.62 -15.69
CA GLU A 32 -5.14 -9.74 -14.95
C GLU A 32 -4.86 -9.64 -13.45
N SER A 33 -3.67 -9.16 -13.07
CA SER A 33 -3.30 -8.95 -11.66
C SER A 33 -4.06 -7.79 -11.05
N THR A 34 -4.22 -6.72 -11.82
CA THR A 34 -5.00 -5.53 -11.43
C THR A 34 -6.46 -5.89 -11.24
N GLN A 35 -7.05 -6.67 -12.16
CA GLN A 35 -8.43 -7.15 -12.04
C GLN A 35 -8.59 -8.05 -10.82
N ALA A 36 -7.68 -8.99 -10.58
CA ALA A 36 -7.72 -9.86 -9.40
C ALA A 36 -7.66 -9.05 -8.10
N TYR A 37 -6.86 -7.98 -8.06
CA TYR A 37 -6.78 -7.09 -6.91
C TYR A 37 -8.10 -6.33 -6.67
N ILE A 38 -8.69 -5.76 -7.74
CA ILE A 38 -9.98 -5.07 -7.68
C ILE A 38 -11.07 -6.02 -7.17
N GLU A 39 -11.17 -7.22 -7.74
CA GLU A 39 -12.16 -8.22 -7.36
C GLU A 39 -12.02 -8.65 -5.88
N GLY A 40 -10.78 -8.83 -5.41
CA GLY A 40 -10.49 -9.22 -4.03
C GLY A 40 -10.95 -8.19 -3.00
N THR A 41 -11.07 -6.92 -3.37
CA THR A 41 -11.42 -5.84 -2.43
C THR A 41 -12.84 -5.91 -1.87
N THR A 42 -13.75 -6.63 -2.53
CA THR A 42 -15.14 -6.82 -2.08
C THR A 42 -15.21 -7.35 -0.64
N THR A 43 -14.36 -8.34 -0.34
CA THR A 43 -14.25 -9.00 0.96
C THR A 43 -13.40 -8.26 1.99
N LEU A 44 -12.68 -7.20 1.57
CA LEU A 44 -11.76 -6.45 2.43
C LEU A 44 -12.43 -5.21 3.01
N GLN A 45 -11.90 -4.72 4.12
CA GLN A 45 -12.22 -3.37 4.56
C GLN A 45 -11.45 -2.38 3.67
N VAL A 46 -12.13 -1.37 3.14
CA VAL A 46 -11.54 -0.41 2.21
C VAL A 46 -11.84 0.99 2.70
N TRP A 47 -10.81 1.82 2.75
CA TRP A 47 -10.91 3.25 3.00
C TRP A 47 -10.37 4.01 1.81
N THR A 48 -10.99 5.14 1.50
CA THR A 48 -10.55 6.07 0.47
C THR A 48 -10.13 7.40 1.09
N ALA A 49 -9.19 8.06 0.43
CA ALA A 49 -8.74 9.38 0.79
C ALA A 49 -9.10 10.38 -0.32
N TYR A 50 -9.83 11.42 0.05
CA TYR A 50 -10.19 12.51 -0.84
C TYR A 50 -9.44 13.78 -0.44
N GLN A 51 -8.83 14.44 -1.43
CA GLN A 51 -8.31 15.79 -1.28
C GLN A 51 -9.24 16.74 -2.03
N GLU A 52 -9.93 17.61 -1.29
CA GLU A 52 -11.08 18.37 -1.77
C GLU A 52 -12.18 17.43 -2.30
N SER A 53 -12.24 17.20 -3.61
CA SER A 53 -13.15 16.27 -4.29
C SER A 53 -12.43 15.11 -4.98
N ASP A 54 -11.11 15.16 -5.05
CA ASP A 54 -10.33 14.26 -5.89
C ASP A 54 -9.97 13.01 -5.11
N LEU A 55 -10.24 11.84 -5.69
CA LEU A 55 -9.86 10.56 -5.11
C LEU A 55 -8.35 10.40 -5.23
N THR A 56 -7.64 10.53 -4.11
CA THR A 56 -6.17 10.57 -4.07
C THR A 56 -5.51 9.26 -3.66
N GLY A 57 -6.28 8.33 -3.07
CA GLY A 57 -5.74 7.04 -2.68
C GLY A 57 -6.74 6.17 -1.96
N PHE A 58 -6.35 4.92 -1.72
CA PHE A 58 -7.12 3.98 -0.93
C PHE A 58 -6.21 3.11 -0.07
N VAL A 59 -6.79 2.49 0.95
CA VAL A 59 -6.19 1.43 1.76
C VAL A 59 -7.18 0.28 1.83
N SER A 60 -6.75 -0.92 1.46
CA SER A 60 -7.47 -2.17 1.71
C SER A 60 -6.82 -2.94 2.85
N LEU A 61 -7.62 -3.51 3.73
CA LEU A 61 -7.15 -4.26 4.90
C LEU A 61 -7.70 -5.68 4.86
N SER A 62 -6.77 -6.64 4.91
CA SER A 62 -7.04 -8.06 5.08
C SER A 62 -6.44 -8.57 6.39
N TYR A 63 -7.10 -9.53 7.02
CA TYR A 63 -6.61 -10.20 8.22
C TYR A 63 -6.13 -11.60 7.84
N SER A 64 -4.87 -11.92 8.13
CA SER A 64 -4.32 -13.26 7.90
C SER A 64 -4.73 -14.30 8.95
N SER A 65 -5.34 -13.87 10.06
CA SER A 65 -5.93 -14.74 11.07
C SER A 65 -7.11 -14.06 11.78
N GLU A 66 -8.12 -14.82 12.20
CA GLU A 66 -9.31 -14.33 12.92
C GLU A 66 -8.99 -13.72 14.29
N ALA A 67 -7.78 -13.95 14.80
CA ALA A 67 -7.37 -13.41 16.08
C ALA A 67 -7.05 -11.92 15.90
N ARG A 68 -7.94 -11.06 16.40
CA ARG A 68 -7.68 -9.62 16.67
C ARG A 68 -6.56 -9.49 17.71
N LYS A 69 -5.33 -9.82 17.30
CA LYS A 69 -4.14 -9.80 18.13
C LYS A 69 -3.54 -8.43 18.00
N LYS A 70 -3.35 -7.79 19.15
CA LYS A 70 -2.50 -6.62 19.32
C LYS A 70 -1.29 -6.74 18.39
N VAL A 71 -1.18 -5.82 17.44
CA VAL A 71 -0.06 -5.78 16.50
C VAL A 71 1.08 -5.10 17.23
N GLY A 72 2.21 -5.79 17.43
CA GLY A 72 3.39 -5.21 18.08
C GLY A 72 4.31 -4.44 17.13
N TYR A 73 4.17 -4.66 15.82
CA TYR A 73 5.04 -4.09 14.80
C TYR A 73 4.29 -3.83 13.50
N LEU A 74 4.59 -2.70 12.86
CA LEU A 74 4.28 -2.45 11.45
C LEU A 74 5.50 -2.74 10.60
N GLN A 75 5.26 -3.35 9.44
CA GLN A 75 6.27 -3.59 8.43
C GLN A 75 5.87 -2.91 7.13
N VAL A 76 6.81 -2.21 6.50
CA VAL A 76 6.67 -1.64 5.16
C VAL A 76 7.71 -2.29 4.25
N LYS A 77 7.31 -2.59 3.02
CA LYS A 77 8.22 -3.01 1.94
C LYS A 77 8.31 -1.87 0.93
N THR A 78 9.50 -1.49 0.52
CA THR A 78 9.74 -0.44 -0.48
C THR A 78 10.99 -0.77 -1.28
N VAL A 79 11.27 -0.05 -2.37
CA VAL A 79 12.52 -0.23 -3.13
C VAL A 79 13.69 0.32 -2.30
N ALA A 80 14.81 -0.39 -2.36
CA ALA A 80 16.03 -0.04 -1.64
C ALA A 80 16.53 1.37 -2.02
N GLU A 81 17.06 2.06 -1.01
CA GLU A 81 17.63 3.40 -1.17
C GLU A 81 18.74 3.44 -2.23
N CYS A 82 18.95 4.62 -2.82
CA CYS A 82 19.90 4.89 -3.91
C CYS A 82 19.57 4.19 -5.24
N SER A 83 18.42 3.51 -5.34
CA SER A 83 18.00 2.85 -6.59
C SER A 83 17.16 3.79 -7.47
N ASN A 84 16.30 4.60 -6.86
CA ASN A 84 15.43 5.55 -7.55
C ASN A 84 14.99 6.69 -6.58
N LYS A 85 15.07 7.93 -7.05
CA LYS A 85 14.83 9.14 -6.25
C LYS A 85 13.42 9.24 -5.65
N ASP A 86 12.40 8.73 -6.34
CA ASP A 86 11.03 8.75 -5.83
C ASP A 86 10.84 7.78 -4.67
N TYR A 87 11.59 6.67 -4.66
CA TYR A 87 11.63 5.75 -3.53
C TYR A 87 12.53 6.21 -2.42
N ASP A 88 13.60 6.95 -2.71
CA ASP A 88 14.39 7.61 -1.67
C ASP A 88 13.50 8.57 -0.86
N ARG A 89 12.63 9.35 -1.54
CA ARG A 89 11.61 10.18 -0.87
C ARG A 89 10.63 9.34 -0.03
N THR A 90 10.19 8.21 -0.54
CA THR A 90 9.32 7.27 0.19
C THR A 90 10.02 6.71 1.43
N ASN A 91 11.30 6.34 1.31
CA ASN A 91 12.12 5.88 2.42
C ASN A 91 12.28 6.97 3.49
N ASP A 92 12.58 8.20 3.08
CA ASP A 92 12.70 9.36 3.97
C ASP A 92 11.42 9.64 4.74
N PHE A 93 10.27 9.57 4.04
CA PHE A 93 8.95 9.70 4.65
C PHE A 93 8.75 8.68 5.79
N TYR A 94 8.94 7.38 5.54
CA TYR A 94 8.74 6.36 6.57
C TYR A 94 9.76 6.47 7.71
N ARG A 95 11.01 6.83 7.41
CA ARG A 95 12.03 7.12 8.45
C ARG A 95 11.59 8.28 9.34
N GLY A 96 11.05 9.36 8.77
CA GLY A 96 10.48 10.49 9.50
C GLY A 96 9.31 10.10 10.41
N LEU A 97 8.54 9.06 10.03
CA LEU A 97 7.48 8.48 10.87
C LEU A 97 7.99 7.51 11.95
N GLY A 98 9.31 7.35 12.10
CA GLY A 98 9.94 6.50 13.11
C GLY A 98 10.13 5.04 12.70
N PHE A 99 9.96 4.69 11.42
CA PHE A 99 10.37 3.38 10.93
C PHE A 99 11.89 3.27 10.85
N LYS A 100 12.40 2.06 11.11
CA LYS A 100 13.82 1.72 10.99
C LYS A 100 14.03 0.72 9.88
N LYS A 101 15.13 0.87 9.14
CA LYS A 101 15.57 -0.12 8.16
C LYS A 101 15.95 -1.42 8.87
N LEU A 102 15.40 -2.53 8.39
CA LEU A 102 15.62 -3.86 8.95
C LEU A 102 16.57 -4.68 8.06
N GLU A 103 16.20 -4.89 6.80
CA GLU A 103 16.91 -5.78 5.88
C GLU A 103 16.60 -5.42 4.42
N ILE A 104 17.49 -5.77 3.49
CA ILE A 104 17.25 -5.71 2.04
C ILE A 104 17.31 -7.12 1.47
N PHE A 105 16.30 -7.49 0.69
CA PHE A 105 16.21 -8.72 -0.08
C PHE A 105 16.36 -8.42 -1.59
N PRO A 106 17.56 -8.62 -2.17
CA PRO A 106 17.83 -8.23 -3.56
C PRO A 106 17.01 -8.97 -4.62
N GLN A 107 16.45 -10.14 -4.27
CA GLN A 107 15.75 -11.03 -5.21
C GLN A 107 14.26 -11.23 -4.88
N LEU A 108 13.74 -10.54 -3.86
CA LEU A 108 12.34 -10.77 -3.44
C LEU A 108 11.31 -10.30 -4.47
N TRP A 109 11.61 -9.21 -5.19
CA TRP A 109 10.77 -8.72 -6.29
C TRP A 109 11.42 -9.00 -7.63
N ASN A 110 12.57 -8.39 -7.89
CA ASN A 110 13.45 -8.65 -9.03
C ASN A 110 14.82 -7.99 -8.79
N PRO A 111 15.87 -8.37 -9.54
CA PRO A 111 17.22 -7.83 -9.35
C PRO A 111 17.33 -6.30 -9.51
N GLN A 112 16.45 -5.67 -10.30
CA GLN A 112 16.44 -4.23 -10.53
C GLN A 112 15.77 -3.45 -9.40
N ASN A 113 14.90 -4.10 -8.62
CA ASN A 113 14.13 -3.50 -7.53
C ASN A 113 14.34 -4.31 -6.25
N SER A 114 15.52 -4.14 -5.66
CA SER A 114 15.84 -4.76 -4.37
C SER A 114 14.82 -4.33 -3.31
N CYS A 115 14.20 -5.29 -2.63
CA CYS A 115 13.14 -5.00 -1.66
C CYS A 115 13.75 -4.67 -0.30
N GLN A 116 13.54 -3.45 0.17
CA GLN A 116 13.90 -3.00 1.52
C GLN A 116 12.73 -3.17 2.48
N ILE A 117 13.00 -3.78 3.64
CA ILE A 117 12.08 -3.89 4.75
C ILE A 117 12.33 -2.78 5.76
N LEU A 118 11.27 -2.05 6.10
CA LEU A 118 11.23 -1.10 7.20
C LEU A 118 10.32 -1.65 8.29
N ILE A 119 10.70 -1.47 9.56
CA ILE A 119 9.92 -1.90 10.71
C ILE A 119 9.71 -0.75 11.71
N LYS A 120 8.52 -0.67 12.29
CA LYS A 120 8.19 0.23 13.39
C LYS A 120 7.52 -0.56 14.49
N LYS A 121 8.01 -0.45 15.73
CA LYS A 121 7.32 -0.99 16.89
C LYS A 121 6.07 -0.14 17.19
N LEU A 122 4.95 -0.80 17.45
CA LEU A 122 3.75 -0.16 17.97
C LEU A 122 3.80 -0.23 19.50
N GLU A 123 3.55 0.91 20.14
CA GLU A 123 3.45 1.04 21.60
C GLU A 123 2.05 0.67 22.10
#